data_AF-A0A3D3UQQ0-F1
#
_entry.id   AF-A0A3D3UQQ0-F1
#
_cell.length_a   1.000
_cell.length_b   1.000
_cell.length_c   1.000
_cell.angle_alpha   90.00
_cell.angle_beta   90.00
_cell.angle_gamma   90.00
#
_symmetry.space_group_name_H-M   'P 1'
#
loop_
_entity.id
_entity.type
_entity.pdbx_description
1 polymer ?
#
loop_
_entity_poly.entity_id
_entity_poly.type
_entity_poly.pdbx_seq_one_letter_code
_entity_poly.pdbx_strand_id
1 'polypeptide(L)' 'MCRKSIYLISLVFVLDLALTSTARADLIGWWRFDEGSGTTAYDSSGNGNDGTLVGGATVFNIIRITL' A
#
# COMPACT_ATOMS: atom_id res chain seq x y z
N MET A 1 -17.07 -33.13 28.05
CA MET A 1 -16.11 -32.78 26.96
C MET A 1 -16.41 -31.42 26.31
N CYS A 2 -17.56 -30.77 26.57
CA CYS A 2 -18.00 -29.60 25.79
C CYS A 2 -17.32 -28.28 26.15
N ARG A 3 -17.08 -27.96 27.44
CA ARG A 3 -16.57 -26.62 27.82
C ARG A 3 -15.10 -26.40 27.43
N LYS A 4 -14.20 -27.32 27.80
CA LYS A 4 -12.78 -27.24 27.43
C LYS A 4 -12.58 -27.24 25.90
N SER A 5 -13.38 -28.04 25.18
CA SER A 5 -13.31 -28.08 23.71
C SER A 5 -13.79 -26.77 23.06
N ILE A 6 -14.85 -26.15 23.58
CA ILE A 6 -15.33 -24.84 23.10
C ILE A 6 -14.26 -23.76 23.28
N TYR A 7 -13.57 -23.72 24.43
CA TYR A 7 -12.48 -22.75 24.64
C TYR A 7 -11.29 -23.00 23.72
N LEU A 8 -10.96 -24.26 23.42
CA LEU A 8 -9.87 -24.59 22.49
C LEU A 8 -10.21 -24.20 21.05
N ILE A 9 -11.43 -24.48 20.58
CA ILE A 9 -11.89 -24.08 19.24
C ILE A 9 -11.94 -22.55 19.14
N SER A 10 -12.45 -21.87 20.17
CA SER A 10 -12.46 -20.40 20.23
C SER A 10 -11.04 -19.82 20.21
N LEU A 11 -10.09 -20.43 20.92
CA LEU A 11 -8.71 -19.99 20.96
C LEU A 11 -8.04 -20.16 19.58
N VAL A 12 -8.24 -21.30 18.94
CA VAL A 12 -7.72 -21.58 17.59
C VAL A 12 -8.29 -20.58 16.60
N PHE A 13 -9.61 -20.35 16.60
CA PHE A 13 -10.25 -19.41 15.68
C PHE A 13 -9.81 -17.94 15.89
N VAL A 14 -9.64 -17.52 17.15
CA VAL A 14 -9.11 -16.17 17.48
C VAL A 14 -7.65 -16.05 17.06
N LEU A 15 -6.85 -17.09 17.25
CA LEU A 15 -5.45 -17.12 16.84
C LEU A 15 -5.31 -17.08 15.32
N ASP A 16 -6.09 -17.86 14.58
CA ASP A 16 -6.11 -17.86 13.11
C ASP A 16 -6.52 -16.49 12.53
N LEU A 17 -7.51 -15.83 13.15
CA LEU A 17 -7.94 -14.49 12.76
C LEU A 17 -6.83 -13.44 13.03
N ALA A 18 -6.18 -13.52 14.19
CA ALA A 18 -5.06 -12.65 14.54
C ALA A 18 -3.86 -12.84 13.59
N LEU A 19 -3.51 -14.08 13.27
CA LEU A 19 -2.43 -14.43 12.35
C LEU A 19 -2.70 -13.95 10.92
N THR A 20 -3.95 -14.00 10.45
CA THR A 20 -4.33 -13.50 9.13
C THR A 20 -4.16 -11.98 9.03
N SER A 21 -4.42 -11.24 10.11
CA SER A 21 -4.28 -9.78 10.13
C SER A 21 -2.84 -9.27 10.05
N THR A 22 -1.85 -10.08 10.45
CA THR A 22 -0.42 -9.72 10.38
C THR A 22 0.22 -10.06 9.04
N ALA A 23 -0.38 -10.92 8.21
CA ALA A 23 0.12 -11.29 6.89
C ALA A 23 -0.24 -10.27 5.80
N ARG A 24 -0.25 -8.98 6.16
CA ARG A 24 -0.51 -7.90 5.23
C ARG A 24 0.84 -7.51 4.62
N ALA A 25 0.97 -7.62 3.29
CA ALA A 25 2.14 -7.07 2.62
C ALA A 25 2.16 -5.56 2.87
N ASP A 26 3.17 -5.06 3.56
CA ASP A 26 3.33 -3.63 3.77
C ASP A 26 3.69 -2.98 2.43
N LEU A 27 2.84 -2.06 1.97
CA LEU A 27 3.11 -1.29 0.77
C LEU A 27 4.37 -0.47 1.04
N ILE A 28 5.45 -0.74 0.31
CA ILE A 28 6.73 -0.03 0.49
C ILE A 28 6.72 1.32 -0.24
N GLY A 29 6.13 1.39 -1.43
CA GLY A 29 6.05 2.62 -2.20
C GLY A 29 4.97 2.55 -3.29
N TRP A 30 4.37 3.69 -3.61
CA TRP A 30 3.39 3.80 -4.69
C TRP A 30 3.49 5.18 -5.35
N TRP A 31 3.93 5.23 -6.61
CA TRP A 31 4.04 6.47 -7.38
C TRP A 31 2.96 6.52 -8.45
N ARG A 32 2.16 7.58 -8.46
CA ARG A 32 1.01 7.75 -9.38
C ARG A 32 1.35 8.46 -10.68
N PHE A 33 2.41 9.26 -10.70
CA PHE A 33 2.83 10.04 -11.86
C PHE A 33 1.69 10.91 -12.43
N ASP A 34 0.93 11.59 -11.57
CA ASP A 34 -0.21 12.45 -11.92
C ASP A 34 -0.01 13.93 -11.53
N GLU A 35 1.19 14.30 -11.08
CA GLU A 35 1.54 15.64 -10.57
C GLU A 35 1.65 16.71 -11.67
N GLY A 36 1.62 16.29 -12.92
CA GLY A 36 1.37 17.13 -14.09
C GLY A 36 2.57 17.87 -14.68
N SER A 37 3.60 18.17 -13.88
CA SER A 37 4.89 18.67 -14.36
C SER A 37 6.00 18.48 -13.31
N GLY A 38 7.25 18.43 -13.75
CA GLY A 38 8.42 18.33 -12.88
C GLY A 38 9.10 16.97 -12.94
N THR A 39 10.15 16.82 -12.13
CA THR A 39 11.03 15.64 -12.07
C THR A 39 10.87 14.85 -10.78
N THR A 40 9.91 15.18 -9.93
CA THR A 40 9.66 14.47 -8.67
C THR A 40 8.45 13.57 -8.83
N ALA A 41 8.60 12.29 -8.49
CA ALA A 41 7.50 11.35 -8.36
C ALA A 41 7.18 11.21 -6.86
N TYR A 42 6.00 11.68 -6.43
CA TYR A 42 5.67 11.68 -5.00
C TYR A 42 5.12 10.32 -4.58
N ASP A 43 5.60 9.85 -3.43
CA ASP A 43 5.15 8.59 -2.86
C ASP A 43 3.76 8.75 -2.22
N SER A 44 2.79 8.13 -2.86
CA SER A 44 1.39 8.10 -2.43
C SER A 44 1.10 7.00 -1.42
N SER A 45 2.08 6.14 -1.10
CA SER A 45 1.94 5.17 0.00
C SER A 45 2.00 5.81 1.39
N GLY A 46 2.56 7.03 1.47
CA GLY A 46 2.77 7.75 2.74
C GLY A 46 4.06 7.39 3.46
N ASN A 47 4.95 6.62 2.84
CA ASN A 47 6.22 6.20 3.44
C ASN A 47 7.38 7.17 3.17
N GLY A 48 7.15 8.26 2.43
CA GLY A 48 8.16 9.28 2.14
C GLY A 48 9.23 8.81 1.16
N ASN A 49 8.95 7.78 0.36
CA ASN A 49 9.86 7.27 -0.66
C ASN A 49 9.77 8.10 -1.95
N ASP A 50 9.86 9.42 -1.87
CA ASP A 50 9.78 10.29 -3.05
C ASP A 50 10.94 9.98 -4.02
N GLY A 51 10.60 9.84 -5.30
CA GLY A 51 11.55 9.51 -6.37
C GLY A 51 11.94 10.72 -7.20
N THR A 52 13.15 10.69 -7.77
CA THR A 52 13.58 11.65 -8.80
C THR A 52 13.57 10.98 -10.17
N LEU A 53 12.86 11.57 -11.12
CA LEU A 53 12.85 11.19 -12.51
C LEU A 53 14.14 11.65 -13.20
N VAL A 54 14.85 10.71 -13.82
CA VAL A 54 16.10 10.94 -14.53
C VAL A 54 15.93 10.61 -16.02
N GLY A 55 16.81 11.14 -16.87
CA GLY A 55 16.80 10.82 -18.32
C GLY A 55 15.77 11.60 -19.15
N GLY A 56 15.28 12.74 -18.65
CA GLY A 56 14.33 13.59 -19.38
C GLY A 56 12.87 13.16 -19.26
N ALA A 57 12.57 12.16 -18.42
CA ALA A 57 11.20 11.84 -18.04
C ALA A 57 10.63 12.97 -17.17
N THR A 58 9.50 13.52 -17.59
CA THR A 58 8.72 14.48 -16.80
C THR A 58 7.31 13.97 -16.68
N VAL A 59 6.71 14.12 -15.50
CA VAL A 59 5.29 13.81 -15.32
C VAL A 59 4.48 14.81 -16.15
N PHE A 60 3.58 14.34 -17.02
CA PHE A 60 2.63 15.19 -17.75
C PHE A 60 1.21 14.76 -17.44
N ASN A 61 0.32 15.70 -17.11
CA ASN A 61 -1.09 15.41 -16.94
C ASN A 61 -1.75 15.37 -18.33
N ILE A 62 -2.21 14.19 -18.75
CA ILE A 62 -2.87 13.96 -20.05
C ILE A 62 -4.08 14.89 -20.27
N ILE A 63 -4.67 15.46 -19.22
CA ILE A 63 -5.83 16.37 -19.29
C ILE A 63 -5.43 17.80 -19.74
N ARG A 64 -4.14 18.15 -19.77
CA ARG A 64 -3.63 19.48 -20.17
C ARG A 64 -3.16 19.57 -21.63
N ILE A 65 -3.32 18.52 -22.44
CA ILE A 65 -2.89 18.53 -23.86
C ILE A 65 -3.98 19.08 -24.80
N THR A 66 -5.20 19.32 -24.33
CA THR A 66 -6.26 19.93 -25.15
C THR A 66 -6.99 21.03 -24.40
N LEU A 67 -6.50 22.27 -24.49
CA LEU A 67 -7.24 23.52 -24.74
C LEU A 67 -6.24 24.58 -25.25
#